data_AF-A0ABD1HX51-F1
#
_entry.id   AF-A0ABD1HX51-F1
#
_cell.length_a   1.000
_cell.length_b   1.000
_cell.length_c   1.000
_cell.angle_alpha   90.00
_cell.angle_beta   90.00
_cell.angle_gamma   90.00
#
_symmetry.space_group_name_H-M   'P 1'
#
loop_
_entity.id
_entity.type
_entity.pdbx_description
1 polymer ?
#
loop_
_entity_poly.entity_id
_entity_poly.type
_entity_poly.pdbx_seq_one_letter_code
_entity_poly.pdbx_strand_id
1 'polypeptide(L)'
;MKWKKDPYFDSIDSIHKSLELKPIIAVKNFFISTSSSPHDKYSIPISSVSKKGSEFDISIKVIRFLRNYPSLFEEFKGPCYNLPWFRLTDKAIDLDKEERLVYEEFRDDILGRLKKFILMSGRRQMLPLKVIKGLRWYLGLPDDFFRDPMEYIGGNGDFRIVNIDEGLKGLAVLDEHGDRKSDKILSMMQQSAMRKGIFSGGADEAIAFPLFPSKGLRLKRKIKDWSDEFQKLPYVSPYADYSHLNPNSDISEKRVVGVLHELLCLFVEHAAERKSFFCLRKYLELPQMVHKAFERHPHIFYLSLKNKTCTAIMKEAYRDEEAIDPHPLAKVRRSYIALMKESTAIMRNKRANIIKASDRDSLSSNDSSCVDGGGCSPTEARPFEIEGVKT
;
A
#
# COMPACT_ATOMS: atom_id res chain seq x y z
N MET A 1 5.62 21.62 17.35
CA MET A 1 5.35 20.53 18.31
C MET A 1 6.37 19.43 18.02
N LYS A 2 7.13 18.92 19.00
CA LYS A 2 8.05 17.79 18.72
C LYS A 2 7.21 16.55 18.43
N TRP A 3 7.32 16.01 17.22
CA TRP A 3 6.60 14.82 16.78
C TRP A 3 6.98 13.63 17.67
N LYS A 4 6.01 13.03 18.36
CA LYS A 4 6.26 11.87 19.23
C LYS A 4 5.99 10.59 18.45
N LYS A 5 7.04 9.78 18.28
CA LYS A 5 6.93 8.44 17.68
C LYS A 5 6.09 7.53 18.57
N ASP A 6 5.27 6.70 17.95
CA ASP A 6 4.45 5.69 18.60
C ASP A 6 4.85 4.32 18.05
N PRO A 7 5.60 3.50 18.83
CA PRO A 7 6.16 2.23 18.35
C PRO A 7 5.12 1.26 17.81
N TYR A 8 3.88 1.32 18.33
CA TYR A 8 2.80 0.46 17.88
C TYR A 8 2.47 0.71 16.40
N PHE A 9 2.16 1.95 16.03
CA PHE A 9 1.82 2.30 14.64
C PHE A 9 3.01 2.15 13.68
N ASP A 10 4.24 2.35 14.18
CA ASP A 10 5.46 2.13 13.40
C ASP A 10 5.80 0.63 13.19
N SER A 11 5.14 -0.27 13.93
CA SER A 11 5.31 -1.73 13.80
C SER A 11 4.32 -2.42 12.86
N ILE A 12 3.30 -1.71 12.37
CA ILE A 12 2.25 -2.29 11.51
C ILE A 12 2.82 -2.63 10.12
N ASP A 13 3.11 -3.92 9.92
CA ASP A 13 3.76 -4.37 8.69
C ASP A 13 2.90 -4.20 7.43
N SER A 14 1.58 -4.36 7.52
CA SER A 14 0.68 -4.21 6.36
C SER A 14 0.75 -2.81 5.74
N ILE A 15 1.01 -1.79 6.55
CA ILE A 15 1.23 -0.42 6.10
C ILE A 15 2.65 -0.26 5.55
N HIS A 16 3.66 -0.61 6.34
CA HIS A 16 5.05 -0.24 6.04
C HIS A 16 5.74 -1.11 5.00
N LYS A 17 5.26 -2.33 4.79
CA LYS A 17 5.73 -3.25 3.72
C LYS A 17 4.91 -3.15 2.44
N SER A 18 3.87 -2.31 2.39
CA SER A 18 3.03 -2.14 1.20
C SER A 18 3.84 -1.75 -0.05
N LEU A 19 4.89 -0.94 0.10
CA LEU A 19 5.78 -0.55 -1.00
C LEU A 19 6.59 -1.71 -1.59
N GLU A 20 7.00 -2.66 -0.75
CA GLU A 20 7.69 -3.88 -1.19
C GLU A 20 6.70 -4.91 -1.75
N LEU A 21 5.49 -4.95 -1.20
CA LEU A 21 4.44 -5.88 -1.57
C LEU A 21 3.84 -5.57 -2.96
N LYS A 22 3.65 -4.28 -3.30
CA LYS A 22 3.08 -3.84 -4.59
C LYS A 22 3.79 -4.46 -5.81
N PRO A 23 5.13 -4.37 -5.95
CA PRO A 23 5.86 -5.04 -7.04
C PRO A 23 5.68 -6.56 -7.06
N ILE A 24 5.62 -7.21 -5.89
CA ILE A 24 5.50 -8.67 -5.78
C ILE A 24 4.15 -9.13 -6.32
N ILE A 25 3.06 -8.46 -5.91
CA ILE A 25 1.71 -8.76 -6.40
C ILE A 25 1.63 -8.49 -7.90
N ALA A 26 2.21 -7.39 -8.39
CA ALA A 26 2.19 -7.08 -9.82
C ALA A 26 2.91 -8.16 -10.66
N VAL A 27 4.06 -8.66 -10.20
CA VAL A 27 4.77 -9.76 -10.86
C VAL A 27 3.98 -11.07 -10.77
N LYS A 28 3.38 -11.39 -9.61
CA LYS A 28 2.51 -12.56 -9.46
C LYS A 28 1.35 -12.51 -10.47
N ASN A 29 0.66 -11.37 -10.56
CA ASN A 29 -0.45 -11.18 -11.50
C ASN A 29 0.02 -11.29 -12.96
N PHE A 30 1.24 -10.88 -13.27
CA PHE A 30 1.83 -11.08 -14.59
C PHE A 30 2.07 -12.56 -14.94
N PHE A 31 2.53 -13.38 -13.99
CA PHE A 31 2.69 -14.83 -14.19
C PHE A 31 1.34 -15.48 -14.52
N ILE A 32 0.31 -15.13 -13.73
CA ILE A 32 -1.06 -15.62 -13.89
C ILE A 32 -1.65 -15.20 -15.24
N SER A 33 -1.46 -13.95 -15.66
CA SER A 33 -2.04 -13.47 -16.93
C SER A 33 -1.36 -14.05 -18.17
N THR A 34 -0.10 -14.48 -18.03
CA THR A 34 0.72 -14.93 -19.16
C THR A 34 0.68 -16.45 -19.34
N SER A 35 0.48 -17.19 -18.25
CA SER A 35 0.46 -18.64 -18.26
C SER A 35 -0.96 -19.13 -17.98
N SER A 36 -1.58 -19.78 -18.97
CA SER A 36 -3.01 -20.14 -18.90
C SER A 36 -3.30 -21.40 -18.07
N SER A 37 -2.29 -22.15 -17.64
CA SER A 37 -2.49 -23.45 -16.98
C SER A 37 -2.01 -23.46 -15.52
N PRO A 38 -2.93 -23.64 -14.55
CA PRO A 38 -2.58 -23.93 -13.16
C PRO A 38 -1.75 -25.22 -13.01
N HIS A 39 -1.89 -26.17 -13.95
CA HIS A 39 -1.15 -27.45 -13.91
C HIS A 39 0.37 -27.25 -14.03
N ASP A 40 0.81 -26.21 -14.74
CA ASP A 40 2.24 -25.86 -14.87
C ASP A 40 2.68 -24.81 -13.84
N LYS A 41 1.88 -24.58 -12.79
CA LYS A 41 2.15 -23.60 -11.72
C LYS A 41 2.48 -22.19 -12.22
N TYR A 42 1.86 -21.79 -13.34
CA TYR A 42 2.08 -20.49 -13.97
C TYR A 42 3.53 -20.24 -14.39
N SER A 43 4.18 -21.25 -14.96
CA SER A 43 5.58 -21.17 -15.40
C SER A 43 5.81 -20.20 -16.56
N ILE A 44 6.84 -19.35 -16.47
CA ILE A 44 7.29 -18.47 -17.56
C ILE A 44 8.83 -18.44 -17.67
N PRO A 45 9.39 -18.24 -18.88
CA PRO A 45 10.82 -18.01 -19.03
C PRO A 45 11.20 -16.61 -18.53
N ILE A 46 12.44 -16.45 -18.02
CA ILE A 46 12.93 -15.13 -17.56
C ILE A 46 12.87 -14.07 -18.66
N SER A 47 13.03 -14.47 -19.93
CA SER A 47 12.99 -13.57 -21.08
C SER A 47 11.67 -12.79 -21.17
N SER A 48 10.55 -13.41 -20.80
CA SER A 48 9.21 -12.79 -20.83
C SER A 48 9.00 -11.67 -19.81
N VAL A 49 9.72 -11.70 -18.68
CA VAL A 49 9.54 -10.74 -17.58
C VAL A 49 10.75 -9.80 -17.39
N SER A 50 11.93 -10.18 -17.87
CA SER A 50 13.20 -9.46 -17.63
C SER A 50 13.19 -7.98 -18.01
N LYS A 51 12.50 -7.62 -19.10
CA LYS A 51 12.42 -6.24 -19.62
C LYS A 51 11.32 -5.40 -18.99
N LYS A 52 10.45 -6.00 -18.17
CA LYS A 52 9.26 -5.35 -17.59
C LYS A 52 9.49 -4.78 -16.19
N GLY A 53 10.75 -4.68 -15.73
CA GLY A 53 11.05 -4.21 -14.36
C GLY A 53 10.46 -2.84 -14.03
N SER A 54 10.46 -1.90 -14.97
CA SER A 54 9.87 -0.56 -14.81
C SER A 54 8.35 -0.57 -14.70
N GLU A 55 7.66 -1.52 -15.32
CA GLU A 55 6.19 -1.67 -15.23
C GLU A 55 5.75 -2.11 -13.82
N PHE A 56 6.64 -2.79 -13.09
CA PHE A 56 6.40 -3.32 -11.76
C PHE A 56 7.02 -2.48 -10.63
N ASP A 57 7.56 -1.30 -10.93
CA ASP A 57 8.31 -0.46 -9.98
C ASP A 57 9.52 -1.18 -9.33
N ILE A 58 10.18 -2.08 -10.08
CA ILE A 58 11.35 -2.84 -9.60
C ILE A 58 12.64 -2.09 -10.01
N SER A 59 13.43 -1.68 -9.02
CA SER A 59 14.69 -0.96 -9.22
C SER A 59 15.92 -1.85 -9.48
N ILE A 60 15.80 -3.15 -9.27
CA ILE A 60 16.87 -4.14 -9.50
C ILE A 60 16.57 -5.02 -10.72
N LYS A 61 17.55 -5.81 -11.19
CA LYS A 61 17.29 -6.81 -12.24
C LYS A 61 16.16 -7.77 -11.80
N VAL A 62 15.16 -7.99 -12.64
CA VAL A 62 13.97 -8.82 -12.32
C VAL A 62 14.36 -10.22 -11.87
N ILE A 63 15.36 -10.85 -12.50
CA ILE A 63 15.88 -12.16 -12.06
C ILE A 63 16.38 -12.15 -10.61
N ARG A 64 17.05 -11.06 -10.20
CA ARG A 64 17.53 -10.89 -8.82
C ARG A 64 16.37 -10.63 -7.87
N PHE A 65 15.35 -9.90 -8.32
CA PHE A 65 14.12 -9.69 -7.58
C PHE A 65 13.41 -11.01 -7.28
N LEU A 66 13.15 -11.84 -8.29
CA LEU A 66 12.49 -13.15 -8.13
C LEU A 66 13.25 -14.04 -7.15
N ARG A 67 14.58 -14.12 -7.28
CA ARG A 67 15.46 -14.89 -6.38
C ARG A 67 15.46 -14.41 -4.93
N ASN A 68 15.07 -13.17 -4.65
CA ASN A 68 14.93 -12.67 -3.28
C ASN A 68 13.65 -13.17 -2.59
N TYR A 69 12.69 -13.72 -3.36
CA TYR A 69 11.40 -14.17 -2.85
C TYR A 69 11.12 -15.66 -3.15
N PRO A 70 11.98 -16.60 -2.69
CA PRO A 70 11.87 -18.03 -2.99
C PRO A 70 10.60 -18.72 -2.46
N SER A 71 9.90 -18.13 -1.48
CA SER A 71 8.62 -18.67 -1.01
C SER A 71 7.42 -18.22 -1.85
N LEU A 72 7.63 -17.34 -2.84
CA LEU A 72 6.62 -16.95 -3.82
C LEU A 72 6.97 -17.46 -5.21
N PHE A 73 8.24 -17.34 -5.61
CA PHE A 73 8.74 -17.70 -6.93
C PHE A 73 9.79 -18.80 -6.83
N GLU A 74 9.59 -19.86 -7.60
CA GLU A 74 10.52 -20.99 -7.70
C GLU A 74 11.28 -20.92 -9.03
N GLU A 75 12.61 -20.98 -8.96
CA GLU A 75 13.47 -21.06 -10.14
C GLU A 75 13.72 -22.52 -10.53
N PHE A 76 13.57 -22.82 -11.83
CA PHE A 76 13.86 -24.14 -12.38
C PHE A 76 14.50 -24.03 -13.77
N LYS A 77 15.06 -25.14 -14.27
CA LYS A 77 15.62 -25.20 -15.63
C LYS A 77 14.49 -25.43 -16.62
N GLY A 78 14.33 -24.51 -17.56
CA GLY A 78 13.31 -24.62 -18.59
C GLY A 78 13.55 -25.73 -19.59
N PRO A 79 12.50 -26.13 -20.33
CA PRO A 79 12.60 -27.12 -21.41
C PRO A 79 13.45 -26.63 -22.60
N CYS A 80 13.64 -25.31 -22.75
CA CYS A 80 14.37 -24.71 -23.86
C CYS A 80 15.67 -24.02 -23.40
N TYR A 81 16.79 -24.35 -24.05
CA TYR A 81 18.08 -23.64 -24.02
C TYR A 81 18.75 -23.46 -22.64
N ASN A 82 18.41 -24.27 -21.62
CA ASN A 82 18.95 -24.15 -20.26
C ASN A 82 18.77 -22.75 -19.62
N LEU A 83 17.85 -21.93 -20.13
CA LEU A 83 17.56 -20.63 -19.55
C LEU A 83 16.76 -20.80 -18.25
N PRO A 84 16.92 -19.90 -17.27
CA PRO A 84 16.17 -19.99 -16.02
C PRO A 84 14.71 -19.65 -16.28
N TRP A 85 13.84 -20.55 -15.81
CA TRP A 85 12.40 -20.35 -15.77
C TRP A 85 11.97 -20.14 -14.33
N PHE A 86 10.85 -19.46 -14.18
CA PHE A 86 10.26 -19.21 -12.88
C PHE A 86 8.81 -19.65 -12.90
N ARG A 87 8.33 -20.17 -11.77
CA ARG A 87 6.94 -20.51 -11.53
C ARG A 87 6.48 -20.01 -10.17
N LEU A 88 5.18 -19.95 -9.95
CA LEU A 88 4.63 -19.67 -8.63
C LEU A 88 4.74 -20.91 -7.74
N THR A 89 5.00 -20.70 -6.45
CA THR A 89 4.92 -21.78 -5.46
C THR A 89 3.47 -22.13 -5.16
N ASP A 90 3.22 -23.34 -4.64
CA ASP A 90 1.85 -23.77 -4.29
C ASP A 90 1.22 -22.83 -3.25
N LYS A 91 2.00 -22.38 -2.26
CA LYS A 91 1.58 -21.37 -1.27
C LYS A 91 1.12 -20.06 -1.93
N ALA A 92 1.82 -19.60 -2.97
CA ALA A 92 1.46 -18.37 -3.66
C ALA A 92 0.21 -18.54 -4.55
N ILE A 93 0.03 -19.74 -5.13
CA ILE A 93 -1.15 -20.09 -5.92
C ILE A 93 -2.39 -20.18 -5.03
N ASP A 94 -2.30 -20.85 -3.88
CA ASP A 94 -3.44 -20.97 -2.97
C ASP A 94 -3.83 -19.62 -2.38
N LEU A 95 -2.84 -18.78 -2.05
CA LEU A 95 -3.12 -17.41 -1.60
C LEU A 95 -3.73 -16.52 -2.71
N ASP A 96 -3.38 -16.75 -3.98
CA ASP A 96 -4.05 -16.08 -5.10
C ASP A 96 -5.52 -16.50 -5.24
N LYS A 97 -5.84 -17.78 -5.02
CA LYS A 97 -7.23 -18.25 -4.99
C LYS A 97 -8.01 -17.59 -3.86
N GLU A 98 -7.43 -17.52 -2.66
CA GLU A 98 -8.04 -16.80 -1.53
C GLU A 98 -8.29 -15.31 -1.86
N GLU A 99 -7.33 -14.65 -2.52
CA GLU A 99 -7.47 -13.26 -2.96
C GLU A 99 -8.65 -13.09 -3.94
N ARG A 100 -8.78 -13.97 -4.93
CA ARG A 100 -9.90 -13.92 -5.89
C ARG A 100 -11.25 -14.15 -5.23
N LEU A 101 -11.35 -15.11 -4.32
CA LEU A 101 -12.58 -15.36 -3.55
C LEU A 101 -13.00 -14.12 -2.76
N VAL A 102 -12.04 -13.43 -2.13
CA VAL A 102 -12.32 -12.16 -1.44
C VAL A 102 -12.83 -11.09 -2.42
N TYR A 103 -12.27 -11.01 -3.62
CA TYR A 103 -12.74 -10.06 -4.63
C TYR A 103 -14.14 -10.36 -5.15
N GLU A 104 -14.52 -11.63 -5.20
CA GLU A 104 -15.86 -12.07 -5.61
C GLU A 104 -16.88 -11.81 -4.49
N GLU A 105 -16.59 -12.23 -3.26
CA GLU A 105 -17.49 -12.11 -2.10
C GLU A 105 -17.70 -10.66 -1.65
N PHE A 106 -16.64 -9.84 -1.68
CA PHE A 106 -16.67 -8.45 -1.21
C PHE A 106 -16.73 -7.42 -2.35
N ARG A 107 -17.14 -7.85 -3.55
CA ARG A 107 -17.30 -6.98 -4.72
C ARG A 107 -18.17 -5.77 -4.43
N ASP A 108 -19.33 -5.98 -3.78
CA ASP A 108 -20.28 -4.91 -3.49
C ASP A 108 -19.73 -3.91 -2.45
N ASP A 109 -18.96 -4.36 -1.46
CA ASP A 109 -18.30 -3.46 -0.50
C ASP A 109 -17.24 -2.60 -1.20
N ILE A 110 -16.44 -3.19 -2.09
CA ILE A 110 -15.44 -2.46 -2.89
C ILE A 110 -16.12 -1.41 -3.78
N LEU A 111 -17.22 -1.77 -4.45
CA LEU A 111 -17.99 -0.84 -5.27
C LEU A 111 -18.66 0.25 -4.43
N GLY A 112 -19.20 -0.09 -3.26
CA GLY A 112 -19.76 0.87 -2.31
C GLY A 112 -18.72 1.88 -1.82
N ARG A 113 -17.50 1.43 -1.51
CA ARG A 113 -16.36 2.30 -1.17
C ARG A 113 -15.97 3.20 -2.33
N LEU A 114 -15.94 2.67 -3.56
CA LEU A 114 -15.67 3.45 -4.76
C LEU A 114 -16.75 4.52 -5.02
N LYS A 115 -18.02 4.16 -4.86
CA LYS A 115 -19.17 5.08 -4.97
C LYS A 115 -19.04 6.23 -3.98
N LYS A 116 -18.83 5.91 -2.70
CA LYS A 116 -18.56 6.90 -1.64
C LYS A 116 -17.37 7.79 -2.01
N PHE A 117 -16.26 7.21 -2.41
CA PHE A 117 -15.06 7.96 -2.78
C PHE A 117 -15.33 8.97 -3.90
N ILE A 118 -16.10 8.60 -4.92
CA ILE A 118 -16.49 9.50 -6.01
C ILE A 118 -17.45 10.59 -5.54
N LEU A 119 -18.42 10.26 -4.68
CA LEU A 119 -19.39 11.23 -4.16
C LEU A 119 -18.77 12.30 -3.26
N MET A 120 -17.61 12.02 -2.65
CA MET A 120 -16.82 13.04 -1.95
C MET A 120 -16.27 14.14 -2.87
N SER A 121 -16.36 14.00 -4.21
CA SER A 121 -16.00 15.06 -5.16
C SER A 121 -17.04 16.19 -5.28
N GLY A 122 -18.02 16.22 -4.36
CA GLY A 122 -19.01 17.28 -4.26
C GLY A 122 -19.90 17.32 -5.48
N ARG A 123 -20.14 18.51 -6.03
CA ARG A 123 -21.04 18.73 -7.17
C ARG A 123 -20.62 17.99 -8.44
N ARG A 124 -19.33 17.62 -8.57
CA ARG A 124 -18.86 16.90 -9.76
C ARG A 124 -19.35 15.46 -9.80
N GLN A 125 -19.51 14.83 -8.64
CA GLN A 125 -19.85 13.40 -8.49
C GLN A 125 -19.09 12.50 -9.47
N MET A 126 -17.83 12.85 -9.74
CA MET A 126 -17.00 12.26 -10.79
C MET A 126 -15.53 12.44 -10.47
N LEU A 127 -14.74 11.40 -10.73
CA LEU A 127 -13.29 11.43 -10.64
C LEU A 127 -12.64 10.91 -11.93
N PRO A 128 -11.50 11.50 -12.38
CA PRO A 128 -10.74 10.93 -13.49
C PRO A 128 -10.24 9.53 -13.17
N LEU A 129 -10.27 8.62 -14.14
CA LEU A 129 -9.80 7.24 -13.95
C LEU A 129 -8.32 7.21 -13.52
N LYS A 130 -7.51 8.18 -13.97
CA LYS A 130 -6.10 8.32 -13.55
C LYS A 130 -5.96 8.52 -12.04
N VAL A 131 -6.88 9.25 -11.41
CA VAL A 131 -6.88 9.51 -9.96
C VAL A 131 -7.27 8.23 -9.22
N ILE A 132 -8.34 7.56 -9.66
CA ILE A 132 -8.80 6.29 -9.09
C ILE A 132 -7.69 5.24 -9.22
N LYS A 133 -7.03 5.14 -10.38
CA LYS A 133 -5.88 4.25 -10.62
C LYS A 133 -4.71 4.54 -9.67
N GLY A 134 -4.43 5.81 -9.39
CA GLY A 134 -3.41 6.20 -8.41
C GLY A 134 -3.71 5.76 -6.97
N LEU A 135 -4.99 5.50 -6.65
CA LEU A 135 -5.44 5.03 -5.34
C LEU A 135 -5.89 3.58 -5.31
N ARG A 136 -5.79 2.83 -6.42
CA ARG A 136 -6.26 1.44 -6.53
C ARG A 136 -5.84 0.56 -5.36
N TRP A 137 -4.60 0.72 -4.90
CA TRP A 137 -4.06 -0.02 -3.76
C TRP A 137 -4.80 0.29 -2.46
N TYR A 138 -5.12 1.55 -2.21
CA TYR A 138 -5.78 1.94 -0.97
C TYR A 138 -7.24 1.54 -0.97
N LEU A 139 -7.94 1.74 -2.10
CA LEU A 139 -9.33 1.35 -2.29
C LEU A 139 -9.53 -0.18 -2.37
N GLY A 140 -8.44 -0.94 -2.58
CA GLY A 140 -8.53 -2.38 -2.75
C GLY A 140 -9.16 -2.77 -4.09
N LEU A 141 -8.96 -1.98 -5.15
CA LEU A 141 -9.44 -2.36 -6.49
C LEU A 141 -8.54 -3.45 -7.08
N PRO A 142 -9.12 -4.44 -7.80
CA PRO A 142 -8.35 -5.42 -8.58
C PRO A 142 -7.42 -4.78 -9.61
N ASP A 143 -6.37 -5.49 -10.00
CA ASP A 143 -5.39 -4.99 -10.97
C ASP A 143 -5.96 -4.87 -12.40
N ASP A 144 -6.88 -5.75 -12.75
CA ASP A 144 -7.58 -5.81 -14.04
C ASP A 144 -8.79 -4.87 -14.12
N PHE A 145 -9.20 -4.24 -13.02
CA PHE A 145 -10.31 -3.26 -12.98
C PHE A 145 -10.21 -2.21 -14.09
N PHE A 146 -9.00 -1.74 -14.43
CA PHE A 146 -8.81 -0.69 -15.43
C PHE A 146 -8.73 -1.19 -16.87
N ARG A 147 -8.78 -2.52 -17.10
CA ARG A 147 -8.89 -3.10 -18.45
C ARG A 147 -10.29 -2.87 -18.99
N ASP A 148 -11.30 -3.26 -18.21
CA ASP A 148 -12.70 -2.94 -18.45
C ASP A 148 -13.41 -2.62 -17.12
N PRO A 149 -13.44 -1.34 -16.72
CA PRO A 149 -14.13 -0.93 -15.50
C PRO A 149 -15.63 -1.26 -15.53
N MET A 150 -16.26 -1.25 -16.70
CA MET A 150 -17.70 -1.46 -16.80
C MET A 150 -18.07 -2.93 -16.60
N GLU A 151 -17.24 -3.85 -17.09
CA GLU A 151 -17.38 -5.28 -16.83
C GLU A 151 -17.32 -5.57 -15.32
N TYR A 152 -16.33 -4.99 -14.61
CA TYR A 152 -16.20 -5.17 -13.17
C TYR A 152 -17.31 -4.49 -12.35
N ILE A 153 -17.88 -3.39 -12.84
CA ILE A 153 -19.02 -2.74 -12.19
C ILE A 153 -20.32 -3.53 -12.43
N GLY A 154 -20.35 -4.39 -13.46
CA GLY A 154 -21.45 -5.34 -13.67
C GLY A 154 -22.77 -4.69 -14.09
N GLY A 155 -22.73 -3.48 -14.67
CA GLY A 155 -23.94 -2.81 -15.15
C GLY A 155 -24.95 -2.41 -14.07
N ASN A 156 -24.51 -2.30 -12.81
CA ASN A 156 -25.36 -2.04 -11.63
C ASN A 156 -26.07 -0.66 -11.61
N GLY A 157 -26.17 0.03 -12.75
CA GLY A 157 -26.79 1.36 -12.92
C GLY A 157 -26.05 2.51 -12.21
N ASP A 158 -25.22 2.22 -11.23
CA ASP A 158 -24.65 3.20 -10.30
C ASP A 158 -23.51 4.05 -10.87
N PHE A 159 -22.87 3.61 -11.96
CA PHE A 159 -21.69 4.26 -12.51
C PHE A 159 -21.80 4.46 -14.01
N ARG A 160 -21.23 5.57 -14.50
CA ARG A 160 -21.03 5.80 -15.92
C ARG A 160 -19.61 6.28 -16.19
N ILE A 161 -19.06 5.88 -17.33
CA ILE A 161 -17.82 6.48 -17.85
C ILE A 161 -18.19 7.80 -18.54
N VAL A 162 -17.49 8.87 -18.16
CA VAL A 162 -17.68 10.22 -18.72
C VAL A 162 -16.39 10.67 -19.39
N ASN A 163 -16.49 11.35 -20.53
CA ASN A 163 -15.35 12.02 -21.14
C ASN A 163 -15.17 13.40 -20.49
N ILE A 164 -13.99 13.66 -19.94
CA ILE A 164 -13.69 14.92 -19.22
C ILE A 164 -13.16 15.96 -20.21
N ASP A 165 -12.03 15.66 -20.85
CA ASP A 165 -11.32 16.49 -21.84
C ASP A 165 -10.67 15.54 -22.86
N GLU A 166 -10.12 16.06 -23.98
CA GLU A 166 -9.44 15.34 -25.08
C GLU A 166 -8.80 13.98 -24.68
N GLY A 167 -9.59 12.90 -24.77
CA GLY A 167 -9.16 11.52 -24.48
C GLY A 167 -9.08 11.10 -23.00
N LEU A 168 -9.35 11.99 -22.05
CA LEU A 168 -9.38 11.68 -20.62
C LEU A 168 -10.76 11.19 -20.18
N LYS A 169 -10.80 9.93 -19.72
CA LYS A 169 -12.00 9.30 -19.16
C LYS A 169 -12.08 9.46 -17.63
N GLY A 170 -13.28 9.70 -17.14
CA GLY A 170 -13.65 9.71 -15.73
C GLY A 170 -14.71 8.67 -15.42
N LEU A 171 -14.87 8.36 -14.13
CA LEU A 171 -15.96 7.55 -13.61
C LEU A 171 -16.85 8.48 -12.77
N ALA A 172 -18.13 8.57 -13.14
CA ALA A 172 -19.14 9.32 -12.43
C ALA A 172 -20.16 8.37 -11.81
N VAL A 173 -20.75 8.80 -10.70
CA VAL A 173 -21.89 8.11 -10.10
C VAL A 173 -23.17 8.62 -10.78
N LEU A 174 -24.08 7.71 -11.09
CA LEU A 174 -25.41 8.02 -11.56
C LEU A 174 -26.32 8.18 -10.33
N ASP A 175 -26.99 9.33 -10.25
CA ASP A 175 -28.11 9.50 -9.36
C ASP A 175 -29.37 9.19 -10.18
N GLU A 176 -29.77 7.92 -10.23
CA GLU A 176 -30.94 7.50 -11.04
C GLU A 176 -32.28 8.04 -10.48
N HIS A 177 -32.28 8.73 -9.34
CA HIS A 177 -33.51 9.18 -8.70
C HIS A 177 -33.49 10.70 -8.48
N GLY A 178 -33.55 11.43 -9.60
CA GLY A 178 -33.86 12.86 -9.61
C GLY A 178 -35.20 13.26 -8.95
N ASP A 179 -35.97 12.31 -8.38
CA ASP A 179 -37.20 12.62 -7.65
C ASP A 179 -37.64 11.58 -6.58
N ARG A 180 -36.72 10.79 -6.03
CA ARG A 180 -36.99 10.03 -4.80
C ARG A 180 -35.81 10.17 -3.87
N LYS A 181 -35.98 11.01 -2.84
CA LYS A 181 -35.30 10.99 -1.53
C LYS A 181 -34.11 10.00 -1.53
N SER A 182 -33.01 10.39 -2.17
CA SER A 182 -31.82 9.55 -2.21
C SER A 182 -31.48 9.22 -0.76
N ASP A 183 -31.31 7.93 -0.44
CA ASP A 183 -30.91 7.53 0.91
C ASP A 183 -29.67 8.35 1.26
N LYS A 184 -29.84 9.28 2.20
CA LYS A 184 -28.83 10.28 2.55
C LYS A 184 -27.57 9.52 2.91
N ILE A 185 -26.54 9.57 2.06
CA ILE A 185 -25.32 8.82 2.31
C ILE A 185 -24.66 9.39 3.56
N LEU A 186 -24.56 8.52 4.56
CA LEU A 186 -23.99 8.87 5.86
C LEU A 186 -22.50 8.57 5.87
N SER A 187 -21.72 9.50 6.41
CA SER A 187 -20.32 9.22 6.74
C SER A 187 -20.22 8.19 7.86
N MET A 188 -19.05 7.57 8.00
CA MET A 188 -18.73 6.64 9.07
C MET A 188 -18.94 7.28 10.45
N MET A 189 -18.58 8.57 10.59
CA MET A 189 -18.86 9.35 11.79
C MET A 189 -20.36 9.46 12.08
N GLN A 190 -21.18 9.76 11.08
CA GLN A 190 -22.63 9.85 11.22
C GLN A 190 -23.23 8.48 11.57
N GLN A 191 -22.85 7.42 10.87
CA GLN A 191 -23.33 6.06 11.14
C GLN A 191 -22.95 5.58 12.54
N SER A 192 -21.71 5.83 12.98
CA SER A 192 -21.25 5.51 14.33
C SER A 192 -22.05 6.27 15.39
N ALA A 193 -22.27 7.57 15.20
CA ALA A 193 -23.06 8.40 16.11
C ALA A 193 -24.53 7.98 16.17
N MET A 194 -25.14 7.57 15.04
CA MET A 194 -26.50 7.02 15.02
C MET A 194 -26.61 5.72 15.80
N ARG A 195 -25.68 4.78 15.59
CA ARG A 195 -25.64 3.52 16.34
C ARG A 195 -25.51 3.73 17.85
N LYS A 196 -24.80 4.79 18.26
CA LYS A 196 -24.66 5.19 19.67
C LYS A 196 -25.84 6.02 20.20
N GLY A 197 -26.83 6.37 19.37
CA GLY A 197 -27.97 7.21 19.76
C GLY A 197 -27.61 8.69 20.00
N ILE A 198 -26.45 9.14 19.53
CA ILE A 198 -25.92 10.50 19.75
C ILE A 198 -26.34 11.44 18.60
N PHE A 199 -26.66 10.89 17.43
CA PHE A 199 -27.03 11.66 16.24
C PHE A 199 -28.44 11.31 15.78
N SER A 200 -29.29 12.33 15.60
CA SER A 200 -30.70 12.18 15.18
C SER A 200 -30.96 12.53 13.72
N GLY A 201 -29.94 13.04 13.00
CA GLY A 201 -30.05 13.38 11.57
C GLY A 201 -30.03 14.88 11.26
N GLY A 202 -29.99 15.74 12.28
CA GLY A 202 -29.98 17.19 12.17
C GLY A 202 -28.73 17.74 11.47
N ALA A 203 -28.89 18.85 10.75
CA ALA A 203 -27.82 19.47 9.97
C ALA A 203 -26.74 20.13 10.83
N ASP A 204 -27.11 20.59 12.04
CA ASP A 204 -26.24 21.36 12.93
C ASP A 204 -25.76 20.57 14.17
N GLU A 205 -26.01 19.26 14.20
CA GLU A 205 -25.60 18.43 15.33
C GLU A 205 -24.08 18.28 15.39
N ALA A 206 -23.54 18.44 16.60
CA ALA A 206 -22.13 18.22 16.86
C ALA A 206 -21.84 16.73 16.95
N ILE A 207 -20.97 16.23 16.07
CA ILE A 207 -20.39 14.89 16.20
C ILE A 207 -18.92 15.05 16.62
N ALA A 208 -18.56 14.40 17.73
CA ALA A 208 -17.21 14.38 18.23
C ALA A 208 -16.43 13.20 17.62
N PHE A 209 -15.19 13.43 17.21
CA PHE A 209 -14.27 12.39 16.76
C PHE A 209 -13.79 11.55 17.95
N PRO A 210 -13.69 10.22 17.80
CA PRO A 210 -12.95 9.38 18.73
C PRO A 210 -11.50 9.86 18.87
N LEU A 211 -11.05 10.04 20.11
CA LEU A 211 -9.72 10.56 20.43
C LEU A 211 -8.86 9.48 21.07
N PHE A 212 -7.67 9.26 20.50
CA PHE A 212 -6.70 8.28 20.97
C PHE A 212 -5.37 8.96 21.32
N PRO A 213 -5.25 9.56 22.52
CA PRO A 213 -4.03 10.18 22.99
C PRO A 213 -2.88 9.17 23.02
N SER A 214 -1.75 9.50 22.38
CA SER A 214 -0.55 8.65 22.47
C SER A 214 0.03 8.70 23.87
N LYS A 215 0.52 7.55 24.36
CA LYS A 215 1.06 7.42 25.73
C LYS A 215 2.13 8.49 26.00
N GLY A 216 1.93 9.29 27.04
CA GLY A 216 2.84 10.37 27.46
C GLY A 216 2.91 11.57 26.50
N LEU A 217 1.95 11.76 25.60
CA LEU A 217 1.75 13.04 24.91
C LEU A 217 0.88 13.93 25.80
N ARG A 218 1.48 14.96 26.42
CA ARG A 218 0.74 15.96 27.20
C ARG A 218 0.54 17.20 26.35
N LEU A 219 -0.71 17.46 25.96
CA LEU A 219 -1.07 18.72 25.32
C LEU A 219 -0.92 19.87 26.31
N LYS A 220 -0.49 21.04 25.83
CA LYS A 220 -0.57 22.28 26.61
C LYS A 220 -2.05 22.59 26.88
N ARG A 221 -2.38 23.17 28.03
CA ARG A 221 -3.76 23.48 28.44
C ARG A 221 -4.56 24.18 27.34
N LYS A 222 -4.01 25.27 26.75
CA LYS A 222 -4.62 25.98 25.62
C LYS A 222 -4.98 25.09 24.41
N ILE A 223 -4.16 24.09 24.10
CA ILE A 223 -4.39 23.17 22.97
C ILE A 223 -5.48 22.16 23.33
N LYS A 224 -5.50 21.71 24.59
CA LYS A 224 -6.58 20.86 25.10
C LYS A 224 -7.91 21.61 25.08
N ASP A 225 -7.95 22.82 25.63
CA ASP A 225 -9.16 23.65 25.68
C ASP A 225 -9.68 23.93 24.25
N TRP A 226 -8.79 24.27 23.30
CA TRP A 226 -9.18 24.42 21.89
C TRP A 226 -9.70 23.12 21.28
N SER A 227 -9.07 21.97 21.58
CA SER A 227 -9.53 20.66 21.11
C SER A 227 -10.93 20.33 21.65
N ASP A 228 -11.22 20.67 22.90
CA ASP A 228 -12.53 20.43 23.53
C ASP A 228 -13.61 21.30 22.87
N GLU A 229 -13.33 22.58 22.58
CA GLU A 229 -14.24 23.44 21.81
C GLU A 229 -14.41 22.96 20.35
N PHE A 230 -13.35 22.49 19.71
CA PHE A 230 -13.39 21.93 18.36
C PHE A 230 -14.33 20.71 18.28
N GLN A 231 -14.38 19.87 19.31
CA GLN A 231 -15.30 18.72 19.34
C GLN A 231 -16.78 19.13 19.38
N LYS A 232 -17.11 20.30 19.93
CA LYS A 232 -18.49 20.81 20.05
C LYS A 232 -19.03 21.45 18.77
N LEU A 233 -18.17 21.73 17.78
CA LEU A 233 -18.61 22.34 16.52
C LEU A 233 -19.55 21.42 15.73
N PRO A 234 -20.45 21.95 14.89
CA PRO A 234 -21.28 21.14 14.00
C PRO A 234 -20.44 20.25 13.08
N TYR A 235 -20.91 19.01 12.85
CA TYR A 235 -20.26 18.09 11.91
C TYR A 235 -20.89 18.22 10.52
N VAL A 236 -20.13 18.73 9.56
CA VAL A 236 -20.54 18.80 8.15
C VAL A 236 -20.11 17.54 7.42
N SER A 237 -21.09 16.82 6.85
CA SER A 237 -20.83 15.56 6.13
C SER A 237 -19.88 15.77 4.93
N PRO A 238 -18.95 14.82 4.67
CA PRO A 238 -18.13 14.81 3.46
C PRO A 238 -18.92 14.86 2.15
N TYR A 239 -20.17 14.38 2.16
CA TYR A 239 -21.08 14.31 1.01
C TYR A 239 -22.01 15.52 0.89
N ALA A 240 -22.06 16.39 1.91
CA ALA A 240 -22.92 17.57 1.89
C ALA A 240 -22.29 18.73 1.11
N ASP A 241 -23.14 19.61 0.56
CA ASP A 241 -22.69 20.89 0.03
C ASP A 241 -22.20 21.78 1.17
N TYR A 242 -21.04 22.38 0.96
CA TYR A 242 -20.32 23.16 1.96
C TYR A 242 -19.89 24.52 1.41
N SER A 243 -20.41 24.93 0.24
CA SER A 243 -20.09 26.21 -0.40
C SER A 243 -20.40 27.44 0.46
N HIS A 244 -21.25 27.29 1.48
CA HIS A 244 -21.61 28.33 2.44
C HIS A 244 -20.58 28.53 3.57
N LEU A 245 -19.66 27.58 3.76
CA LEU A 245 -18.68 27.65 4.86
C LEU A 245 -17.55 28.62 4.54
N ASN A 246 -17.18 29.44 5.52
CA ASN A 246 -15.96 30.24 5.45
C ASN A 246 -14.72 29.32 5.50
N PRO A 247 -13.84 29.33 4.48
CA PRO A 247 -12.64 28.49 4.44
C PRO A 247 -11.66 28.65 5.62
N ASN A 248 -11.72 29.78 6.33
CA ASN A 248 -10.85 30.08 7.47
C ASN A 248 -11.50 29.79 8.83
N SER A 249 -12.70 29.20 8.85
CA SER A 249 -13.40 28.86 10.09
C SER A 249 -12.96 27.51 10.67
N ASP A 250 -13.09 27.35 11.99
CA ASP A 250 -12.84 26.07 12.66
C ASP A 250 -13.81 24.97 12.18
N ILE A 251 -15.02 25.34 11.72
CA ILE A 251 -15.98 24.41 11.10
C ILE A 251 -15.43 23.88 9.77
N SER A 252 -14.79 24.73 8.97
CA SER A 252 -14.12 24.29 7.74
C SER A 252 -12.95 23.34 8.04
N GLU A 253 -12.16 23.63 9.09
CA GLU A 253 -11.13 22.70 9.56
C GLU A 253 -11.75 21.37 10.01
N LYS A 254 -12.86 21.40 10.74
CA LYS A 254 -13.59 20.20 11.17
C LYS A 254 -14.10 19.37 10.01
N ARG A 255 -14.64 20.01 8.98
CA ARG A 255 -15.03 19.33 7.74
C ARG A 255 -13.83 18.66 7.07
N VAL A 256 -12.68 19.33 6.96
CA VAL A 256 -11.47 18.73 6.37
C VAL A 256 -11.04 17.48 7.15
N VAL A 257 -11.07 17.53 8.49
CA VAL A 257 -10.80 16.35 9.32
C VAL A 257 -11.82 15.25 9.05
N GLY A 258 -13.11 15.59 8.92
CA GLY A 258 -14.18 14.64 8.59
C GLY A 258 -14.01 13.98 7.21
N VAL A 259 -13.59 14.74 6.20
CA VAL A 259 -13.28 14.24 4.85
C VAL A 259 -12.08 13.31 4.88
N LEU A 260 -11.02 13.66 5.61
CA LEU A 260 -9.83 12.81 5.74
C LEU A 260 -10.11 11.52 6.53
N HIS A 261 -10.94 11.62 7.56
CA HIS A 261 -11.41 10.49 8.35
C HIS A 261 -12.22 9.52 7.48
N GLU A 262 -13.23 10.03 6.77
CA GLU A 262 -14.04 9.22 5.86
C GLU A 262 -13.17 8.56 4.78
N LEU A 263 -12.28 9.33 4.14
CA LEU A 263 -11.40 8.82 3.10
C LEU A 263 -10.51 7.68 3.59
N LEU A 264 -9.95 7.81 4.80
CA LEU A 264 -9.15 6.74 5.41
C LEU A 264 -10.02 5.53 5.78
N CYS A 265 -11.28 5.71 6.20
CA CYS A 265 -12.21 4.60 6.42
C CYS A 265 -12.50 3.79 5.16
N LEU A 266 -12.50 4.43 3.98
CA LEU A 266 -12.68 3.71 2.71
C LEU A 266 -11.48 2.84 2.36
N PHE A 267 -10.29 3.12 2.91
CA PHE A 267 -9.07 2.39 2.56
C PHE A 267 -8.92 1.08 3.33
N VAL A 268 -8.45 0.04 2.64
CA VAL A 268 -8.26 -1.32 3.18
C VAL A 268 -7.44 -1.34 4.48
N GLU A 269 -6.40 -0.52 4.58
CA GLU A 269 -5.48 -0.46 5.72
C GLU A 269 -5.69 0.79 6.60
N HIS A 270 -6.75 1.59 6.37
CA HIS A 270 -7.01 2.81 7.14
C HIS A 270 -5.83 3.80 7.19
N ALA A 271 -4.99 3.75 6.16
CA ALA A 271 -3.75 4.48 6.08
C ALA A 271 -3.39 4.76 4.62
N ALA A 272 -2.72 5.90 4.38
CA ALA A 272 -2.19 6.24 3.08
C ALA A 272 -0.96 7.14 3.17
N GLU A 273 -0.11 7.06 2.15
CA GLU A 273 1.02 7.98 2.02
C GLU A 273 0.51 9.42 1.90
N ARG A 274 1.14 10.35 2.62
CA ARG A 274 0.84 11.78 2.60
C ARG A 274 0.80 12.35 1.17
N LYS A 275 1.63 11.80 0.28
CA LYS A 275 1.69 12.22 -1.13
C LYS A 275 0.41 11.92 -1.91
N SER A 276 -0.31 10.86 -1.54
CA SER A 276 -1.56 10.44 -2.21
C SER A 276 -2.68 11.47 -2.01
N PHE A 277 -2.69 12.20 -0.89
CA PHE A 277 -3.67 13.26 -0.64
C PHE A 277 -3.44 14.51 -1.50
N PHE A 278 -2.20 14.81 -1.91
CA PHE A 278 -1.95 15.94 -2.82
C PHE A 278 -2.64 15.76 -4.17
N CYS A 279 -2.66 14.54 -4.70
CA CYS A 279 -3.35 14.22 -5.95
C CYS A 279 -4.87 14.42 -5.85
N LEU A 280 -5.45 14.29 -4.66
CA LEU A 280 -6.89 14.41 -4.42
C LEU A 280 -7.36 15.82 -4.17
N ARG A 281 -6.43 16.73 -3.89
CA ARG A 281 -6.78 18.07 -3.44
C ARG A 281 -7.73 18.81 -4.38
N LYS A 282 -7.46 18.78 -5.69
CA LYS A 282 -8.30 19.43 -6.72
C LYS A 282 -9.70 18.80 -6.82
N TYR A 283 -9.83 17.54 -6.46
CA TYR A 283 -11.04 16.75 -6.70
C TYR A 283 -11.95 16.65 -5.48
N LEU A 284 -11.37 16.60 -4.28
CA LEU A 284 -12.09 16.64 -3.00
C LEU A 284 -12.12 18.05 -2.40
N GLU A 285 -11.67 19.05 -3.17
CA GLU A 285 -11.69 20.47 -2.83
C GLU A 285 -11.03 20.78 -1.47
N LEU A 286 -9.91 20.10 -1.21
CA LEU A 286 -9.15 20.20 0.04
C LEU A 286 -8.26 21.47 0.05
N PRO A 287 -7.96 22.05 1.23
CA PRO A 287 -7.09 23.21 1.35
C PRO A 287 -5.64 22.90 0.93
N GLN A 288 -4.88 23.94 0.56
CA GLN A 288 -3.45 23.82 0.17
C GLN A 288 -2.61 23.08 1.20
N MET A 289 -2.89 23.35 2.47
CA MET A 289 -2.16 22.80 3.59
C MET A 289 -2.93 21.65 4.25
N VAL A 290 -3.62 20.80 3.47
CA VAL A 290 -4.38 19.63 3.99
C VAL A 290 -3.54 18.76 4.93
N HIS A 291 -2.24 18.65 4.65
CA HIS A 291 -1.33 17.89 5.46
C HIS A 291 -1.19 18.40 6.90
N LYS A 292 -1.46 19.68 7.15
CA LYS A 292 -1.44 20.27 8.50
C LYS A 292 -2.57 19.73 9.36
N ALA A 293 -3.67 19.24 8.77
CA ALA A 293 -4.74 18.60 9.52
C ALA A 293 -4.22 17.37 10.29
N PHE A 294 -3.37 16.55 9.66
CA PHE A 294 -2.74 15.40 10.34
C PHE A 294 -1.81 15.82 11.48
N GLU A 295 -1.16 16.98 11.36
CA GLU A 295 -0.25 17.51 12.37
C GLU A 295 -0.99 18.19 13.54
N ARG A 296 -2.11 18.86 13.24
CA ARG A 296 -2.94 19.59 14.23
C ARG A 296 -3.86 18.66 15.02
N HIS A 297 -4.20 17.49 14.47
CA HIS A 297 -5.10 16.52 15.09
C HIS A 297 -4.40 15.19 15.44
N PRO A 298 -3.35 15.20 16.30
CA PRO A 298 -2.54 14.03 16.62
C PRO A 298 -3.26 12.99 17.49
N HIS A 299 -4.47 13.28 17.97
CA HIS A 299 -5.32 12.32 18.70
C HIS A 299 -6.22 11.52 17.76
N ILE A 300 -6.46 12.01 16.54
CA ILE A 300 -7.25 11.31 15.51
C ILE A 300 -6.31 10.58 14.55
N PHE A 301 -5.26 11.26 14.10
CA PHE A 301 -4.30 10.74 13.13
C PHE A 301 -2.92 10.52 13.73
N TYR A 302 -2.18 9.59 13.14
CA TYR A 302 -0.76 9.40 13.37
C TYR A 302 -0.01 9.50 12.03
N LEU A 303 1.00 10.36 11.94
CA LEU A 303 1.97 10.35 10.84
C LEU A 303 3.17 9.46 11.20
N SER A 304 3.28 8.34 10.51
CA SER A 304 4.49 7.51 10.56
C SER A 304 5.53 8.03 9.57
N LEU A 305 6.79 8.11 10.01
CA LEU A 305 7.95 8.47 9.19
C LEU A 305 8.90 7.27 9.14
N LYS A 306 8.63 6.34 8.22
CA LYS A 306 9.38 5.09 8.06
C LYS A 306 9.69 4.87 6.59
N ASN A 307 10.77 4.18 6.26
CA ASN A 307 11.13 3.85 4.87
C ASN A 307 11.23 5.08 3.93
N LYS A 308 11.62 6.25 4.46
CA LYS A 308 11.64 7.55 3.75
C LYS A 308 10.26 8.00 3.23
N THR A 309 9.18 7.42 3.73
CA THR A 309 7.81 7.82 3.44
C THR A 309 7.13 8.39 4.67
N CYS A 310 6.19 9.31 4.42
CA CYS A 310 5.32 9.87 5.43
C CYS A 310 3.92 9.30 5.21
N THR A 311 3.43 8.51 6.15
CA THR A 311 2.15 7.81 6.02
C THR A 311 1.19 8.28 7.10
N ALA A 312 0.02 8.76 6.71
CA ALA A 312 -1.06 9.08 7.62
C ALA A 312 -1.84 7.81 7.95
N ILE A 313 -2.02 7.54 9.24
CA ILE A 313 -2.71 6.38 9.80
C ILE A 313 -3.85 6.91 10.67
N MET A 314 -5.06 6.40 10.46
CA MET A 314 -6.19 6.69 11.33
C MET A 314 -6.10 5.84 12.59
N LYS A 315 -6.10 6.47 13.77
CA LYS A 315 -5.87 5.75 15.03
C LYS A 315 -7.04 4.85 15.44
N GLU A 316 -8.26 5.27 15.12
CA GLU A 316 -9.51 4.56 15.43
C GLU A 316 -9.49 3.11 14.95
N ALA A 317 -8.99 2.87 13.73
CA ALA A 317 -8.94 1.54 13.12
C ALA A 317 -8.03 0.52 13.82
N TYR A 318 -7.24 0.94 14.82
CA TYR A 318 -6.23 0.08 15.46
C TYR A 318 -6.29 0.13 17.00
N ARG A 319 -7.43 0.51 17.58
CA ARG A 319 -7.63 0.52 19.03
C ARG A 319 -8.83 -0.35 19.39
N ASP A 320 -8.55 -1.42 20.14
CA ASP A 320 -9.40 -2.62 20.28
C ASP A 320 -10.84 -2.39 20.77
N GLU A 321 -11.14 -1.27 21.44
CA GLU A 321 -12.48 -0.97 21.97
C GLU A 321 -13.43 -0.36 20.91
N GLU A 322 -12.89 0.25 19.85
CA GLU A 322 -13.67 0.94 18.80
C GLU A 322 -13.13 0.67 17.38
N ALA A 323 -12.38 -0.42 17.21
CA ALA A 323 -11.70 -0.72 15.95
C ALA A 323 -12.70 -0.90 14.81
N ILE A 324 -12.51 -0.14 13.74
CA ILE A 324 -13.26 -0.33 12.50
C ILE A 324 -12.86 -1.67 11.89
N ASP A 325 -13.87 -2.46 11.52
CA ASP A 325 -13.65 -3.77 10.91
C ASP A 325 -12.78 -3.64 9.65
N PRO A 326 -11.61 -4.31 9.60
CA PRO A 326 -10.74 -4.22 8.45
C PRO A 326 -11.34 -4.98 7.27
N HIS A 327 -11.19 -4.42 6.07
CA HIS A 327 -11.56 -5.12 4.84
C HIS A 327 -10.79 -6.46 4.75
N PRO A 328 -11.41 -7.58 4.32
CA PRO A 328 -10.76 -8.90 4.26
C PRO A 328 -9.46 -8.92 3.44
N LEU A 329 -9.34 -8.09 2.40
CA LEU A 329 -8.08 -7.86 1.67
C LEU A 329 -6.89 -7.49 2.57
N ALA A 330 -7.10 -6.85 3.72
CA ALA A 330 -6.03 -6.60 4.69
C ALA A 330 -5.43 -7.90 5.22
N LYS A 331 -6.25 -8.94 5.42
CA LYS A 331 -5.80 -10.29 5.81
C LYS A 331 -4.97 -10.92 4.69
N VAL A 332 -5.46 -10.86 3.45
CA VAL A 332 -4.75 -11.36 2.26
C VAL A 332 -3.36 -10.69 2.14
N ARG A 333 -3.30 -9.37 2.29
CA ARG A 333 -2.02 -8.63 2.29
C ARG A 333 -1.07 -9.07 3.39
N ARG A 334 -1.57 -9.32 4.60
CA ARG A 334 -0.76 -9.86 5.71
C ARG A 334 -0.23 -11.26 5.38
N SER A 335 -1.01 -12.12 4.75
CA SER A 335 -0.57 -13.44 4.29
C SER A 335 0.55 -13.33 3.25
N TYR A 336 0.44 -12.42 2.27
CA TYR A 336 1.53 -12.19 1.32
C TYR A 336 2.80 -11.66 2.01
N ILE A 337 2.64 -10.77 2.99
CA ILE A 337 3.77 -10.28 3.81
C ILE A 337 4.42 -11.41 4.62
N ALA A 338 3.63 -12.37 5.11
CA ALA A 338 4.16 -13.54 5.79
C ALA A 338 5.06 -14.37 4.85
N LEU A 339 4.63 -14.60 3.60
CA LEU A 339 5.47 -15.22 2.58
C LEU A 339 6.72 -14.39 2.31
N MET A 340 6.61 -13.06 2.17
CA MET A 340 7.80 -12.20 2.00
C MET A 340 8.81 -12.38 3.15
N LYS A 341 8.33 -12.46 4.39
CA LYS A 341 9.19 -12.70 5.57
C LYS A 341 9.82 -14.09 5.52
N GLU A 342 9.06 -15.12 5.16
CA GLU A 342 9.57 -16.49 4.96
C GLU A 342 10.72 -16.50 3.94
N SER A 343 10.53 -15.83 2.81
CA SER A 343 11.57 -15.62 1.80
C SER A 343 12.85 -14.99 2.37
N THR A 344 12.72 -13.93 3.19
CA THR A 344 13.90 -13.31 3.83
C THR A 344 14.61 -14.26 4.80
N ALA A 345 13.87 -15.12 5.50
CA ALA A 345 14.44 -16.12 6.40
C ALA A 345 15.20 -17.21 5.62
N ILE A 346 14.61 -17.72 4.52
CA ILE A 346 15.26 -18.67 3.61
C ILE A 346 16.58 -18.10 3.09
N MET A 347 16.56 -16.84 2.62
CA MET A 347 17.76 -16.19 2.08
C MET A 347 18.84 -15.95 3.15
N ARG A 348 18.44 -15.62 4.39
CA ARG A 348 19.37 -15.50 5.52
C ARG A 348 20.04 -16.83 5.84
N ASN A 349 19.27 -17.92 5.87
CA ASN A 349 19.79 -19.27 6.14
C ASN A 349 20.74 -19.74 5.03
N LYS A 350 20.39 -19.50 3.75
CA LYS A 350 21.29 -19.78 2.62
C LYS A 350 22.64 -19.07 2.76
N ARG A 351 22.63 -17.77 3.10
CA ARG A 351 23.87 -17.00 3.31
C ARG A 351 24.69 -17.54 4.49
N ALA A 352 24.05 -17.86 5.61
CA ALA A 352 24.74 -18.43 6.76
C ALA A 352 25.38 -19.79 6.45
N ASN A 353 24.70 -20.62 5.66
CA ASN A 353 25.24 -21.92 5.24
C ASN A 353 26.42 -21.78 4.27
N ILE A 354 26.40 -20.80 3.37
CA ILE A 354 27.53 -20.50 2.47
C ILE A 354 28.76 -20.08 3.27
N ILE A 355 28.59 -19.19 4.27
CA ILE A 355 29.69 -18.76 5.15
C ILE A 355 30.27 -19.96 5.93
N LYS A 356 29.40 -20.80 6.49
CA LYS A 356 29.84 -22.01 7.21
C LYS A 356 30.57 -23.01 6.29
N ALA A 357 30.20 -23.09 5.01
CA ALA A 357 30.88 -23.96 4.06
C ALA A 357 32.27 -23.40 3.70
N SER A 358 32.37 -22.09 3.44
CA SER A 358 33.68 -21.46 3.17
C SER A 358 34.64 -21.50 4.36
N ASP A 359 34.12 -21.43 5.60
CA ASP A 359 34.93 -21.57 6.80
C ASP A 359 35.43 -23.01 7.01
N ARG A 360 34.71 -24.03 6.53
CA ARG A 360 35.18 -25.42 6.57
C ARG A 360 36.29 -25.68 5.54
N ASP A 361 36.15 -25.12 4.34
CA ASP A 361 37.15 -25.27 3.27
C ASP A 361 38.46 -24.53 3.57
N SER A 362 38.42 -23.46 4.38
CA SER A 362 39.62 -22.74 4.84
C SER A 362 40.34 -23.40 6.03
N LEU A 363 39.62 -24.17 6.86
CA LEU A 363 40.22 -24.98 7.93
C LEU A 363 40.79 -26.32 7.43
N SER A 364 40.30 -26.86 6.30
CA SER A 364 40.85 -28.08 5.69
C SER A 364 42.09 -27.86 4.82
N SER A 365 42.50 -26.61 4.59
CA SER A 365 43.66 -26.27 3.76
C SER A 365 44.94 -25.98 4.54
N ASN A 366 44.92 -26.11 5.88
CA ASN A 366 46.10 -25.91 6.75
C ASN A 366 46.78 -27.20 7.24
N ASP A 367 46.34 -28.38 6.82
CA ASP A 367 46.98 -29.67 7.16
C ASP A 367 47.48 -30.40 5.90
N SER A 368 48.41 -29.78 5.17
CA SER A 368 49.30 -30.54 4.28
C SER A 368 50.58 -29.76 3.96
N SER A 369 51.64 -30.09 4.69
CA SER A 369 53.06 -30.22 4.27
C SER A 369 54.07 -29.56 5.21
N CYS A 370 54.53 -30.34 6.18
CA CYS A 370 55.86 -30.20 6.77
C CYS A 370 56.45 -31.60 6.87
N VAL A 371 57.14 -32.04 5.80
CA VAL A 371 58.18 -33.08 5.94
C VAL A 371 59.40 -32.59 5.17
N ASP A 372 60.48 -32.64 5.92
CA ASP A 372 61.80 -32.06 5.78
C ASP A 372 62.69 -32.83 4.79
N GLY A 373 63.76 -32.17 4.30
CA GLY A 373 64.96 -32.87 3.83
C GLY A 373 65.58 -32.44 2.51
N GLY A 374 66.75 -31.80 2.59
CA GLY A 374 67.86 -32.02 1.66
C GLY A 374 68.24 -30.85 0.75
N GLY A 375 69.29 -30.11 1.14
CA GLY A 375 69.83 -28.97 0.37
C GLY A 375 70.85 -29.34 -0.72
N CYS A 376 71.20 -28.35 -1.55
CA CYS A 376 72.59 -28.02 -1.90
C CYS A 376 72.66 -26.70 -2.71
N SER A 377 73.48 -25.77 -2.21
CA SER A 377 74.24 -24.64 -2.82
C SER A 377 73.80 -23.88 -4.10
N PRO A 378 74.07 -22.56 -4.16
CA PRO A 378 73.74 -21.67 -5.28
C PRO A 378 74.93 -21.44 -6.24
N THR A 379 74.64 -21.21 -7.52
CA THR A 379 75.60 -20.59 -8.46
C THR A 379 74.92 -19.53 -9.31
N GLU A 380 75.59 -18.37 -9.33
CA GLU A 380 75.33 -17.14 -10.06
C GLU A 380 75.22 -17.34 -11.58
N ALA A 381 74.40 -16.50 -12.24
CA ALA A 381 74.78 -15.84 -13.50
C ALA A 381 73.76 -14.75 -13.90
N ARG A 382 74.17 -13.51 -13.60
CA ARG A 382 74.08 -12.22 -14.33
C ARG A 382 72.92 -11.85 -15.28
N PRO A 383 72.64 -10.52 -15.38
CA PRO A 383 71.46 -9.93 -16.04
C PRO A 383 71.75 -9.52 -17.49
N PHE A 384 70.71 -9.32 -18.30
CA PHE A 384 70.77 -8.45 -19.47
C PHE A 384 69.46 -7.69 -19.71
N GLU A 385 69.67 -6.46 -20.19
CA GLU A 385 68.82 -5.29 -20.36
C GLU A 385 67.72 -5.44 -21.43
N ILE A 386 66.53 -4.86 -21.21
CA ILE A 386 65.98 -3.62 -21.81
C ILE A 386 65.72 -3.69 -23.32
N GLU A 387 64.44 -3.62 -23.69
CA GLU A 387 63.83 -2.80 -24.78
C GLU A 387 62.32 -3.09 -24.72
N GLY A 388 61.35 -2.17 -24.63
CA GLY A 388 61.36 -0.74 -24.91
C GLY A 388 60.63 -0.43 -26.21
N VAL A 389 59.30 -0.63 -26.33
CA VAL A 389 58.50 0.09 -27.34
C VAL A 389 57.08 0.36 -26.83
N LYS A 390 56.73 1.65 -26.86
CA LYS A 390 55.39 2.23 -26.72
C LYS A 390 54.55 1.96 -27.97
N THR A 391 53.27 1.66 -27.77
CA THR A 391 52.14 2.49 -28.25
C THR A 391 50.91 2.14 -27.45
#